data_AF-A0A5J4Y292-F1
#
_entry.id   AF-A0A5J4Y292-F1
#
_cell.length_a   1.000
_cell.length_b   1.000
_cell.length_c   1.000
_cell.angle_alpha   90.00
_cell.angle_beta   90.00
_cell.angle_gamma   90.00
#
_symmetry.space_group_name_H-M   'P 1'
#
loop_
_entity.id
_entity.type
_entity.pdbx_description
1 polymer ?
#
loop_
_entity_poly.entity_id
_entity_poly.type
_entity_poly.pdbx_seq_one_letter_code
_entity_poly.pdbx_strand_id
1 'polypeptide(L)'
;MSCCVPSSWALSDDRQQQFSVFGLLQSKRTKKVGIVGKYGTRYGASLRKQIKKTEVSQHSKYLCSFCGKFSVKRQAVGIWKCKSCNKTQAGGAYTLK
;
A
#
# COMPACT_ATOMS: atom_id res chain seq x y z
N MET A 1 -41.09 -6.37 18.46
CA MET A 1 -41.03 -4.93 18.11
C MET A 1 -39.57 -4.51 18.08
N SER A 2 -38.99 -4.51 16.90
CA SER A 2 -37.61 -4.10 16.65
C SER A 2 -37.64 -2.69 16.08
N CYS A 3 -36.96 -1.74 16.71
CA CYS A 3 -36.67 -0.44 16.12
C CYS A 3 -35.15 -0.23 16.14
N CYS A 4 -34.54 -0.55 14.99
CA CYS A 4 -33.19 -0.19 14.61
C CYS A 4 -33.09 1.30 14.29
N VAL A 5 -32.22 2.03 14.98
CA VAL A 5 -31.58 3.27 14.53
C VAL A 5 -30.20 3.29 15.23
N PRO A 6 -29.06 3.69 14.62
CA PRO A 6 -28.96 4.68 13.55
C PRO A 6 -28.17 4.30 12.29
N SER A 7 -28.89 4.49 11.20
CA SER A 7 -28.48 4.98 9.89
C SER A 7 -27.80 6.35 9.95
N SER A 8 -26.47 6.44 10.08
CA SER A 8 -25.78 7.73 9.87
C SER A 8 -24.29 7.69 9.47
N TRP A 9 -23.74 6.56 9.01
CA TRP A 9 -22.38 6.55 8.39
C TRP A 9 -22.48 6.41 6.88
N ALA A 10 -23.35 7.22 6.28
CA ALA A 10 -23.24 7.66 4.90
C ALA A 10 -22.73 9.09 4.96
N LEU A 11 -21.43 9.30 4.71
CA LEU A 11 -20.91 10.34 3.84
C LEU A 11 -19.38 10.29 3.79
N SER A 12 -18.86 10.44 2.57
CA SER A 12 -17.55 11.01 2.26
C SER A 12 -16.34 10.07 2.28
N ASP A 13 -16.12 9.36 1.17
CA ASP A 13 -15.06 9.81 0.25
C ASP A 13 -15.24 9.16 -1.13
N ASP A 14 -16.28 9.61 -1.82
CA ASP A 14 -16.34 9.61 -3.28
C ASP A 14 -15.71 10.93 -3.73
N ARG A 15 -14.37 10.96 -3.79
CA ARG A 15 -13.62 11.91 -4.61
C ARG A 15 -12.18 11.45 -4.75
N GLN A 16 -11.79 11.32 -6.02
CA GLN A 16 -10.42 11.35 -6.55
C GLN A 16 -9.64 10.02 -6.49
N GLN A 17 -9.31 9.34 -7.59
CA GLN A 17 -9.29 9.77 -8.98
C GLN A 17 -9.39 8.57 -9.94
N GLN A 18 -10.37 8.67 -10.84
CA GLN A 18 -10.11 8.53 -12.27
C GLN A 18 -8.94 9.46 -12.64
N PHE A 19 -7.78 8.87 -12.95
CA PHE A 19 -6.87 9.43 -13.94
C PHE A 19 -6.50 8.29 -14.88
N SER A 20 -7.30 8.14 -15.93
CA SER A 20 -6.77 7.64 -17.18
C SER A 20 -6.05 8.81 -17.84
N VAL A 21 -4.74 8.76 -17.94
CA VAL A 21 -4.04 9.40 -19.06
C VAL A 21 -2.88 8.49 -19.46
N PHE A 22 -3.07 7.86 -20.61
CA PHE A 22 -2.09 7.63 -21.67
C PHE A 22 -0.61 7.43 -21.25
N GLY A 23 -0.12 6.20 -21.40
CA GLY A 23 1.30 5.89 -21.24
C GLY A 23 1.59 4.40 -21.39
N LEU A 24 1.82 3.98 -22.63
CA LEU A 24 2.29 2.66 -23.08
C LEU A 24 1.35 1.47 -22.77
N LEU A 25 0.92 0.77 -23.83
CA LEU A 25 0.15 -0.47 -23.81
C LEU A 25 0.94 -1.59 -23.11
N GLN A 26 0.91 -1.59 -21.78
CA GLN A 26 1.21 -2.77 -20.97
C GLN A 26 -0.12 -3.25 -20.41
N SER A 27 -0.58 -4.42 -20.86
CA SER A 27 -1.87 -4.95 -20.45
C SER A 27 -1.88 -5.12 -18.92
N LYS A 28 -2.68 -4.32 -18.22
CA LYS A 28 -2.86 -4.47 -16.78
C LYS A 28 -3.48 -5.83 -16.52
N ARG A 29 -2.66 -6.76 -16.01
CA ARG A 29 -3.05 -8.16 -15.75
C ARG A 29 -4.24 -8.28 -14.79
N THR A 30 -4.44 -7.31 -13.90
CA THR A 30 -5.52 -7.36 -12.91
C THR A 30 -6.23 -6.01 -12.75
N LYS A 31 -7.56 -6.04 -12.65
CA LYS A 31 -8.40 -4.84 -12.51
C LYS A 31 -8.42 -4.29 -11.07
N LYS A 32 -8.58 -5.16 -10.06
CA LYS A 32 -8.81 -4.75 -8.65
C LYS A 32 -7.68 -5.18 -7.70
N VAL A 33 -7.10 -6.36 -7.91
CA VAL A 33 -6.26 -7.03 -6.91
C VAL A 33 -4.82 -6.49 -6.86
N GLY A 34 -4.15 -6.22 -7.99
CA GLY A 34 -2.76 -5.75 -7.97
C GLY A 34 -1.79 -6.79 -7.39
N ILE A 35 -0.89 -6.36 -6.48
CA ILE A 35 0.18 -7.21 -5.91
C ILE A 35 -0.33 -8.48 -5.22
N VAL A 36 -1.53 -8.43 -4.61
CA VAL A 36 -2.16 -9.59 -3.94
C VAL A 36 -2.76 -10.60 -4.92
N GLY A 37 -2.58 -10.43 -6.23
CA GLY A 37 -2.94 -11.41 -7.24
C GLY A 37 -2.23 -12.76 -7.06
N LYS A 38 -1.05 -12.78 -6.42
CA LYS A 38 -0.29 -14.01 -6.11
C LYS A 38 -1.05 -15.00 -5.22
N TYR A 39 -2.00 -14.54 -4.42
CA TYR A 39 -2.73 -15.39 -3.49
C TYR A 39 -3.92 -16.12 -4.15
N GLY A 40 -4.30 -15.75 -5.37
CA GLY A 40 -5.44 -16.37 -6.08
C GLY A 40 -6.74 -16.24 -5.28
N THR A 41 -7.49 -17.34 -5.18
CA THR A 41 -8.82 -17.42 -4.54
C THR A 41 -8.79 -17.77 -3.05
N ARG A 42 -7.64 -18.13 -2.46
CA ARG A 42 -7.56 -18.96 -1.24
C ARG A 42 -7.98 -18.33 0.10
N TYR A 43 -7.86 -17.02 0.29
CA TYR A 43 -8.01 -16.41 1.64
C TYR A 43 -9.20 -15.45 1.78
N GLY A 44 -10.09 -15.41 0.79
CA GLY A 44 -11.23 -14.48 0.81
C GLY A 44 -10.88 -13.02 0.50
N ALA A 45 -11.88 -12.17 0.30
CA ALA A 45 -11.67 -10.80 -0.19
C ALA A 45 -11.17 -9.83 0.89
N SER A 46 -11.64 -9.95 2.13
CA SER A 46 -11.33 -9.00 3.22
C SER A 46 -9.85 -9.03 3.61
N LEU A 47 -9.28 -10.23 3.82
CA LEU A 47 -7.86 -10.41 4.14
C LEU A 47 -6.95 -9.88 3.01
N ARG A 48 -7.32 -10.13 1.74
CA ARG A 48 -6.57 -9.63 0.58
C ARG A 48 -6.57 -8.10 0.50
N LYS A 49 -7.66 -7.43 0.87
CA LYS A 49 -7.72 -5.96 0.92
C LYS A 49 -6.81 -5.39 2.01
N GLN A 50 -6.72 -6.03 3.17
CA GLN A 50 -5.85 -5.61 4.27
C GLN A 50 -4.37 -5.80 3.90
N ILE A 51 -3.99 -7.02 3.46
CA ILE A 51 -2.62 -7.34 3.07
C ILE A 51 -2.15 -6.44 1.94
N LYS A 52 -3.01 -6.09 0.97
CA LYS A 52 -2.65 -5.17 -0.11
C LYS A 52 -2.10 -3.84 0.40
N LYS A 53 -2.70 -3.26 1.46
CA LYS A 53 -2.24 -1.98 2.02
C LYS A 53 -0.84 -2.13 2.62
N THR A 54 -0.64 -3.15 3.45
CA THR A 54 0.64 -3.46 4.10
C THR A 54 1.72 -3.88 3.10
N GLU A 55 1.33 -4.57 2.04
CA GLU A 55 2.26 -5.09 1.04
C GLU A 55 2.72 -4.02 0.05
N VAL A 56 1.88 -3.02 -0.20
CA VAL A 56 2.28 -1.80 -0.93
C VAL A 56 3.23 -0.96 -0.08
N SER A 57 2.93 -0.76 1.21
CA SER A 57 3.78 0.05 2.08
C SER A 57 5.15 -0.61 2.33
N GLN A 58 5.23 -1.93 2.42
CA GLN A 58 6.53 -2.59 2.62
C GLN A 58 7.43 -2.58 1.37
N HIS A 59 6.85 -2.61 0.16
CA HIS A 59 7.59 -2.65 -1.11
C HIS A 59 7.80 -1.27 -1.75
N SER A 60 7.20 -0.23 -1.19
CA SER A 60 7.43 1.15 -1.65
C SER A 60 8.86 1.59 -1.32
N LYS A 61 9.36 2.54 -2.10
CA LYS A 61 10.62 3.23 -1.80
C LYS A 61 10.27 4.47 -0.98
N TYR A 62 10.97 4.65 0.15
CA TYR A 62 10.79 5.82 1.01
C TYR A 62 11.86 6.87 0.77
N LEU A 63 11.53 8.12 1.15
CA LEU A 63 12.48 9.21 1.25
C LEU A 63 13.47 8.94 2.38
N CYS A 64 14.76 9.11 2.09
CA CYS A 64 15.79 9.09 3.11
C CYS A 64 15.94 10.49 3.72
N SER A 65 15.74 10.64 5.03
CA SER A 65 15.95 11.90 5.77
C SER A 65 17.38 12.48 5.62
N PHE A 66 18.38 11.61 5.45
CA PHE A 66 19.78 12.05 5.32
C PHE A 66 20.20 12.52 3.93
N CYS A 67 19.65 11.95 2.85
CA CYS A 67 20.14 12.21 1.50
C CYS A 67 19.08 12.70 0.52
N GLY A 68 17.82 12.84 0.95
CA GLY A 68 16.70 13.35 0.15
C GLY A 68 16.24 12.45 -1.00
N LYS A 69 16.91 11.32 -1.24
CA LYS A 69 16.61 10.40 -2.35
C LYS A 69 15.58 9.33 -1.95
N PHE A 70 14.71 8.94 -2.89
CA PHE A 70 13.78 7.80 -2.76
C PHE A 70 14.47 6.45 -2.99
N SER A 71 15.35 6.06 -2.06
CA SER A 71 16.20 4.87 -2.21
C SER A 71 16.17 3.94 -0.99
N VAL A 72 15.37 4.27 0.03
CA VAL A 72 15.22 3.44 1.22
C VAL A 72 14.34 2.25 0.91
N LYS A 73 14.84 1.05 1.24
CA LYS A 73 14.12 -0.21 1.14
C LYS A 73 14.21 -0.98 2.45
N ARG A 74 13.18 -1.77 2.73
CA ARG A 74 13.14 -2.68 3.87
C ARG A 74 14.13 -3.82 3.68
N GLN A 75 14.92 -4.13 4.71
CA GLN A 75 15.75 -5.35 4.74
C GLN A 75 15.14 -6.40 5.67
N ALA A 76 14.76 -5.98 6.88
CA ALA A 76 14.10 -6.82 7.86
C ALA A 76 12.92 -6.07 8.49
N VAL A 77 12.17 -6.74 9.36
CA VAL A 77 11.12 -6.09 10.15
C VAL A 77 11.76 -5.00 11.00
N GLY A 78 11.29 -3.75 10.86
CA GLY A 78 11.81 -2.60 11.62
C GLY A 78 13.17 -2.06 11.16
N ILE A 79 13.90 -2.76 10.29
CA ILE A 79 15.21 -2.33 9.77
C ILE A 79 15.08 -1.92 8.30
N TRP A 80 15.43 -0.68 8.03
CA TRP A 80 15.36 -0.08 6.71
C TRP A 80 16.72 0.43 6.27
N LYS A 81 17.15 0.09 5.06
CA LYS A 81 18.47 0.48 4.54
C LYS A 81 18.31 1.38 3.32
N CYS A 82 19.00 2.51 3.35
CA CYS A 82 19.12 3.38 2.20
C CYS A 82 20.18 2.82 1.24
N LYS A 83 19.82 2.64 -0.04
CA LYS A 83 20.79 2.15 -1.04
C LYS A 83 21.86 3.17 -1.43
N SER A 84 21.57 4.48 -1.32
CA SER A 84 22.49 5.53 -1.76
C SER A 84 23.49 5.95 -0.68
N CYS A 85 23.05 6.13 0.57
CA CYS A 85 23.94 6.54 1.65
C CYS A 85 24.38 5.38 2.55
N ASN A 86 23.91 4.15 2.29
CA ASN A 86 24.17 2.93 3.07
C ASN A 86 23.80 3.00 4.55
N LYS A 87 23.17 4.08 5.01
CA LYS A 87 22.69 4.22 6.38
C LYS A 87 21.49 3.32 6.62
N THR A 88 21.50 2.66 7.77
CA THR A 88 20.38 1.87 8.31
C THR A 88 19.56 2.73 9.26
N GLN A 89 18.25 2.68 9.12
CA GLN A 89 17.28 3.40 9.93
C GLN A 89 16.36 2.38 10.60
N ALA A 90 16.09 2.60 11.89
CA ALA A 90 15.05 1.89 12.61
C ALA A 90 13.71 2.58 12.34
N GLY A 91 12.65 1.79 12.14
CA GLY A 91 11.32 2.33 11.87
C GLY A 91 10.21 1.30 12.15
N GLY A 92 9.01 1.59 11.67
CA GLY A 92 7.88 0.67 11.79
C GLY A 92 8.09 -0.62 10.99
N ALA A 93 7.32 -1.65 11.35
CA ALA A 93 7.39 -2.96 10.70
C ALA A 93 7.12 -2.90 9.18
N TYR A 94 6.18 -2.03 8.77
CA TYR A 94 5.70 -1.91 7.38
C TYR A 94 5.65 -0.48 6.85
N THR A 95 6.00 0.51 7.68
CA THR A 95 5.99 1.93 7.33
C THR A 95 7.20 2.61 7.95
N LEU A 96 7.90 3.40 7.14
CA LEU A 96 8.77 4.47 7.62
C LEU A 96 7.96 5.75 7.66
N LYS A 97 7.91 6.40 8.83
CA LYS A 97 7.47 7.78 8.99
C LYS A 97 8.70 8.67 9.06
#